data_AF-A0A1B6HW13-F1
#
_entry.id   AF-A0A1B6HW13-F1
#
_cell.length_a   1.000
_cell.length_b   1.000
_cell.length_c   1.000
_cell.angle_alpha   90.00
_cell.angle_beta   90.00
_cell.angle_gamma   90.00
#
_symmetry.space_group_name_H-M   'P 1'
#
loop_
_entity.id
_entity.type
_entity.pdbx_description
1 polymer ?
#
loop_
_entity_poly.entity_id
_entity_poly.type
_entity_poly.pdbx_seq_one_letter_code
_entity_poly.pdbx_strand_id
1 'polypeptide(L)'
;PEPMLVYFLVLMLLAGARNYAILVSTSKGYSNYRHMADLLALNSILSGNGFAPRDIVAVFAEDSVRNPRNPHGEQIVFHGSQRTEYTRLEPSRMDANYVM
;
A
#
# COMPACT_ATOMS: atom_id res chain seq x y z
N PRO A 1 9.91 43.22 -1.20
CA PRO A 1 10.03 42.10 -0.25
C PRO A 1 11.50 41.87 0.09
N GLU A 2 11.84 41.90 1.39
CA GLU A 2 13.21 41.69 1.87
C GLU A 2 13.73 40.32 1.37
N PRO A 3 14.97 40.23 0.84
CA PRO A 3 15.50 39.00 0.23
C PRO A 3 15.43 37.79 1.17
N MET A 4 15.50 38.03 2.48
CA MET A 4 15.35 37.01 3.53
C MET A 4 14.01 36.27 3.48
N LEU A 5 12.91 36.97 3.17
CA LEU A 5 11.58 36.35 3.06
C LEU A 5 11.52 35.43 1.84
N VAL A 6 12.16 35.82 0.74
CA VAL A 6 12.24 35.00 -0.49
C VAL A 6 13.04 33.74 -0.22
N TYR A 7 14.21 33.84 0.45
CA TYR A 7 15.00 32.67 0.84
C TYR A 7 14.24 31.73 1.77
N PHE A 8 13.56 32.27 2.78
CA PHE A 8 12.78 31.47 3.72
C PHE A 8 11.64 30.71 3.03
N LEU A 9 10.90 31.36 2.12
CA LEU A 9 9.85 30.72 1.34
C LEU A 9 10.39 29.63 0.41
N VAL A 10 11.53 29.87 -0.24
CA VAL A 10 12.20 28.86 -1.08
C VAL A 10 12.62 27.66 -0.24
N LEU A 11 13.19 27.87 0.95
CA LEU A 11 13.57 26.78 1.85
C LEU A 11 12.35 25.97 2.32
N MET A 12 11.23 26.63 2.62
CA MET A 12 9.98 25.96 3.00
C MET A 12 9.38 25.13 1.85
N LEU A 13 9.48 25.60 0.62
CA LEU A 13 9.03 24.85 -0.56
C LEU A 13 9.93 23.66 -0.91
N LEU A 14 11.22 23.74 -0.56
CA LEU A 14 12.19 22.66 -0.75
C LEU A 14 12.19 21.64 0.41
N ALA A 15 11.54 21.95 1.54
CA ALA A 15 11.41 21.04 2.65
C ALA A 15 10.47 19.88 2.29
N GLY A 16 11.03 18.68 2.16
CA GLY A 16 10.28 17.46 1.89
C GLY A 16 10.49 16.41 2.97
N ALA A 17 9.41 15.73 3.37
CA ALA A 17 9.47 14.53 4.21
C ALA A 17 8.96 13.33 3.40
N ARG A 18 9.56 12.16 3.67
CA ARG A 18 9.11 10.90 3.08
C ARG A 18 8.14 10.22 4.03
N ASN A 19 7.03 9.73 3.49
CA ASN A 19 6.09 8.92 4.25
C ASN A 19 6.37 7.44 4.01
N TYR A 20 6.32 6.65 5.07
CA TYR A 20 6.48 5.20 5.02
C TYR A 20 5.24 4.52 5.59
N ALA A 21 4.91 3.34 5.08
CA ALA A 21 3.77 2.56 5.54
C ALA A 21 4.11 1.08 5.64
N ILE A 22 3.55 0.43 6.65
CA ILE A 22 3.59 -1.03 6.81
C ILE A 22 2.15 -1.53 6.85
N LEU A 23 1.78 -2.38 5.91
CA LEU A 23 0.45 -2.98 5.81
C LEU A 23 0.55 -4.46 6.18
N VAL A 24 -0.27 -4.92 7.13
CA VAL A 24 -0.17 -6.29 7.66
C VAL A 24 -1.53 -6.99 7.63
N SER A 25 -1.58 -8.16 6.99
CA SER A 25 -2.73 -9.09 7.01
C SER A 25 -2.27 -10.49 7.44
N THR A 26 -2.62 -10.89 8.66
CA THR A 26 -2.09 -12.12 9.28
C THR A 26 -2.99 -13.35 9.13
N SER A 27 -4.24 -13.17 8.69
CA SER A 27 -5.20 -14.26 8.55
C SER A 27 -5.02 -15.03 7.24
N LYS A 28 -5.44 -16.30 7.24
CA LYS A 28 -5.40 -17.20 6.07
C LYS A 28 -6.77 -17.77 5.74
N GLY A 29 -6.91 -18.32 4.54
CA GLY A 29 -8.14 -18.87 3.98
C GLY A 29 -9.04 -17.83 3.32
N TYR A 30 -9.76 -18.27 2.27
CA TYR A 30 -10.73 -17.44 1.53
C TYR A 30 -11.85 -16.85 2.40
N SER A 31 -12.21 -17.49 3.53
CA SER A 31 -13.14 -16.92 4.51
C SER A 31 -12.67 -15.59 5.09
N ASN A 32 -11.37 -15.30 5.00
CA ASN A 32 -10.73 -14.06 5.43
C ASN A 32 -10.35 -13.15 4.26
N TYR A 33 -10.94 -13.36 3.07
CA TYR A 33 -10.70 -12.54 1.87
C TYR A 33 -10.69 -11.04 2.14
N ARG A 34 -11.60 -10.56 3.02
CA ARG A 34 -11.70 -9.14 3.40
C ARG A 34 -10.38 -8.55 3.91
N HIS A 35 -9.57 -9.29 4.67
CA HIS A 35 -8.32 -8.76 5.21
C HIS A 35 -7.25 -8.56 4.12
N MET A 36 -7.23 -9.40 3.09
CA MET A 36 -6.38 -9.18 1.91
C MET A 36 -6.92 -8.05 1.04
N ALA A 37 -8.25 -7.99 0.85
CA ALA A 37 -8.89 -6.91 0.10
C ALA A 37 -8.62 -5.54 0.73
N ASP A 38 -8.77 -5.41 2.05
CA ASP A 38 -8.51 -4.16 2.79
C ASP A 38 -7.05 -3.72 2.65
N LEU A 39 -6.10 -4.66 2.75
CA LEU A 39 -4.68 -4.39 2.55
C LEU A 39 -4.40 -3.81 1.16
N LEU A 40 -4.97 -4.42 0.12
CA LEU A 40 -4.79 -3.95 -1.26
C LEU A 40 -5.46 -2.60 -1.51
N ALA A 41 -6.64 -2.35 -0.92
CA ALA A 41 -7.29 -1.05 -0.94
C ALA A 41 -6.39 0.04 -0.33
N LEU A 42 -5.87 -0.22 0.87
CA LEU A 42 -4.98 0.71 1.55
C LEU A 42 -3.70 0.95 0.74
N ASN A 43 -3.13 -0.09 0.14
CA ASN A 43 -1.98 0.07 -0.75
C ASN A 43 -2.29 0.98 -1.95
N SER A 44 -3.45 0.82 -2.57
CA SER A 44 -3.89 1.67 -3.68
C SER A 44 -4.12 3.12 -3.23
N ILE A 45 -4.73 3.32 -2.06
CA ILE A 45 -4.95 4.65 -1.48
C ILE A 45 -3.60 5.33 -1.20
N LEU A 46 -2.66 4.64 -0.56
CA LEU A 46 -1.34 5.18 -0.27
C LEU A 46 -0.57 5.54 -1.54
N SER A 47 -0.57 4.64 -2.54
CA SER A 47 0.06 4.89 -3.84
C SER A 47 -0.55 6.11 -4.53
N GLY A 48 -1.89 6.25 -4.50
CA GLY A 48 -2.59 7.42 -5.05
C GLY A 48 -2.32 8.73 -4.30
N ASN A 49 -1.89 8.66 -3.04
CA ASN A 49 -1.54 9.83 -2.21
C ASN A 49 -0.02 10.12 -2.17
N GLY A 50 0.75 9.60 -3.13
CA GLY A 50 2.16 9.97 -3.32
C GLY A 50 3.16 9.16 -2.49
N PHE A 51 2.75 8.04 -1.89
CA PHE A 51 3.71 7.09 -1.33
C PHE A 51 4.40 6.35 -2.48
N ALA A 52 5.74 6.32 -2.47
CA ALA A 52 6.47 5.52 -3.44
C ALA A 52 6.31 4.02 -3.10
N PRO A 53 6.18 3.11 -4.08
CA PRO A 53 6.04 1.68 -3.81
C PRO A 53 7.15 1.09 -2.92
N ARG A 54 8.37 1.61 -3.04
CA ARG A 54 9.52 1.22 -2.19
C ARG A 54 9.39 1.63 -0.71
N ASP A 55 8.50 2.56 -0.39
CA ASP A 55 8.25 3.08 0.96
C ASP A 55 7.03 2.39 1.63
N ILE A 56 6.38 1.46 0.92
CA ILE A 56 5.27 0.65 1.43
C ILE A 56 5.72 -0.79 1.56
N VAL A 57 5.71 -1.32 2.78
CA VAL A 57 5.98 -2.74 3.04
C VAL A 57 4.65 -3.44 3.30
N ALA A 58 4.29 -4.37 2.41
CA ALA A 58 3.12 -5.21 2.61
C ALA A 58 3.53 -6.60 3.10
N VAL A 59 2.93 -7.02 4.21
CA VAL A 59 3.12 -8.35 4.81
C VAL A 59 1.76 -9.04 4.86
N PHE A 60 1.61 -10.13 4.10
CA PHE A 60 0.38 -10.90 4.08
C PHE A 60 0.68 -12.39 4.14
N ALA A 61 -0.16 -13.11 4.88
CA ALA A 61 0.03 -14.53 5.14
C ALA A 61 -0.27 -15.42 3.92
N GLU A 62 -1.15 -14.96 3.04
CA GLU A 62 -1.50 -15.58 1.76
C GLU A 62 -2.15 -14.55 0.83
N ASP A 63 -2.12 -14.82 -0.47
CA ASP A 63 -2.88 -14.03 -1.44
C ASP A 63 -4.26 -14.64 -1.67
N SER A 64 -5.20 -14.29 -0.80
CA SER A 64 -6.57 -14.81 -0.87
C SER A 64 -7.36 -14.30 -2.08
N VAL A 65 -6.89 -13.24 -2.78
CA VAL A 65 -7.58 -12.71 -3.97
C VAL A 65 -7.42 -13.64 -5.17
N ARG A 66 -6.28 -14.32 -5.26
CA ARG A 66 -5.99 -15.33 -6.29
C ARG A 66 -6.51 -16.72 -5.93
N ASN A 67 -7.32 -16.84 -4.88
CA ASN A 67 -7.92 -18.11 -4.49
C ASN A 67 -8.94 -18.56 -5.56
N PRO A 68 -8.97 -19.84 -5.97
CA PRO A 68 -9.95 -20.35 -6.95
C PRO A 68 -11.42 -20.17 -6.53
N ARG A 69 -11.67 -19.95 -5.24
CA ARG A 69 -13.01 -19.65 -4.71
C ARG A 69 -13.46 -18.22 -4.97
N ASN A 70 -12.60 -17.34 -5.46
CA ASN A 70 -12.97 -15.98 -5.84
C ASN A 70 -13.79 -16.01 -7.15
N PRO A 71 -15.10 -15.71 -7.11
CA PRO A 71 -15.96 -15.77 -8.28
C PRO A 71 -15.64 -14.67 -9.32
N HIS A 72 -14.82 -13.69 -8.94
CA HIS A 72 -14.44 -12.57 -9.78
C HIS A 72 -13.00 -12.64 -10.30
N GLY A 73 -12.33 -13.80 -10.14
CA GLY A 73 -10.95 -14.00 -10.61
C GLY A 73 -9.95 -13.10 -9.88
N GLU A 74 -8.94 -12.56 -10.59
CA GLU A 74 -7.97 -11.61 -10.03
C GLU A 74 -8.59 -10.20 -9.90
N GLN A 75 -9.76 -10.07 -9.26
CA GLN A 75 -10.40 -8.79 -8.95
C GLN A 75 -10.61 -8.67 -7.44
N ILE A 76 -10.43 -7.45 -6.94
CA ILE A 76 -10.70 -7.10 -5.55
C ILE A 76 -12.13 -6.55 -5.47
N VAL A 77 -12.96 -7.16 -4.62
CA VAL A 77 -14.35 -6.75 -4.40
C VAL A 77 -14.51 -6.24 -2.97
N PHE A 78 -14.97 -5.00 -2.85
CA PHE A 78 -15.30 -4.37 -1.57
C PHE A 78 -16.79 -4.45 -1.29
N HIS A 79 -17.21 -3.99 -0.11
CA HIS A 79 -18.63 -3.87 0.25
C HIS A 79 -19.41 -3.14 -0.87
N GLY A 80 -20.28 -3.87 -1.58
CA GLY A 80 -21.04 -3.37 -2.74
C GLY A 80 -20.50 -3.84 -4.09
N SER A 81 -20.78 -3.08 -5.16
CA SER A 81 -20.33 -3.36 -6.53
C SER A 81 -19.01 -2.69 -6.89
N GLN A 82 -18.32 -2.08 -5.92
CA GLN A 82 -17.02 -1.45 -6.16
C GLN A 82 -15.97 -2.53 -6.38
N ARG A 83 -15.37 -2.49 -7.57
CA ARG A 83 -14.34 -3.42 -8.02
C ARG A 83 -13.08 -2.63 -8.36
N THR A 84 -11.96 -3.15 -7.92
CA THR A 84 -10.65 -2.62 -8.29
C THR A 84 -9.83 -3.74 -8.92
N GLU A 85 -9.04 -3.36 -9.92
CA GLU A 85 -8.10 -4.27 -10.55
C GLU A 85 -7.09 -4.76 -9.50
N TYR A 86 -6.86 -6.07 -9.47
CA TYR A 86 -5.84 -6.62 -8.59
C TYR A 86 -4.46 -6.23 -9.12
N THR A 87 -3.77 -5.37 -8.37
CA THR A 87 -2.34 -5.15 -8.57
C THR A 87 -1.59 -6.16 -7.73
N ARG A 88 -0.86 -7.06 -8.38
CA ARG A 88 0.03 -7.98 -7.66
C ARG A 88 1.03 -7.17 -6.86
N LEU A 89 1.06 -7.45 -5.56
CA LEU A 89 2.13 -6.98 -4.71
C LEU A 89 3.31 -7.93 -4.88
N GLU A 90 4.40 -7.40 -5.43
CA GLU A 90 5.66 -8.11 -5.39
C GLU A 90 6.10 -8.22 -3.93
N PRO A 91 6.56 -9.40 -3.47
CA PRO A 91 7.10 -9.53 -2.13
C PRO A 91 8.18 -8.47 -1.95
N SER A 92 7.99 -7.59 -0.96
CA SER A 92 9.06 -6.69 -0.56
C SER A 92 10.26 -7.58 -0.23
N ARG A 93 11.38 -7.40 -0.94
CA ARG A 93 12.64 -8.04 -0.59
C ARG A 93 13.00 -7.51 0.79
N MET A 94 12.56 -8.21 1.83
CA MET A 94 13.12 -8.06 3.15
C MET A 94 14.56 -8.52 3.03
N ASP A 95 15.48 -7.58 2.85
CA ASP A 95 16.90 -7.86 3.05
C ASP A 95 17.01 -8.46 4.45
N ALA A 96 17.69 -9.61 4.56
CA ALA A 96 17.77 -10.43 5.77
C ALA A 96 18.31 -9.68 7.01
N ASN A 97 18.79 -8.45 6.84
CA ASN A 97 19.25 -7.55 7.89
C ASN A 97 18.11 -6.84 8.66
N TYR A 98 16.83 -7.05 8.30
CA TYR A 98 15.68 -6.42 8.96
C TYR A 98 14.96 -7.34 9.98
N VAL A 99 15.44 -8.57 10.15
CA VAL A 99 14.94 -9.49 11.19
C VAL A 99 15.88 -9.35 12.39
N MET A 100 15.42 -8.61 13.41
CA MET A 100 16.07 -8.53 14.72
C MET A 100 16.05 -9.86 15.45
#